data_AF-A0A165S304-F1
#
_entry.id   AF-A0A165S304-F1
#
_cell.length_a   1.000
_cell.length_b   1.000
_cell.length_c   1.000
_cell.angle_alpha   90.00
_cell.angle_beta   90.00
_cell.angle_gamma   90.00
#
_symmetry.space_group_name_H-M   'P 1'
#
loop_
_entity.id
_entity.type
_entity.pdbx_description
1 polymer ?
#
loop_
_entity_poly.entity_id
_entity_poly.type
_entity_poly.pdbx_seq_one_letter_code
_entity_poly.pdbx_strand_id
1 'polypeptide(L)'
;MRIAAVIVFLAGLASALVYGQAEVLEEQSPYHVERSWPAYFQEHKKLFTEKSGTYRAGEHRVWTVHVPGGWIGNSTIIEGEDGLIVYDTSVNVQAGEHIAREIRKISDKPIKAIFYSHHHTDHYNGTSALVSQAQVDRGEVQIYAWENFERELAQEFGAFLPRQLMGAFYYGPDLLGKDEQHYHGCCAPNILGGAPGYIRPTHTMDQDMSLQIAGVNLEVIYTGGEAISEFGLYLPDMNLMIMGDEFFYALANVHSIRGSKPRPPQNYIRALDRVRDIKPDWLLGSHIMPMGDAAEIQRAVTVSRDAI
;
A
#
# COMPACT_ATOMS: atom_id res chain seq x y z
N MET A 1 14.57 19.86 -2.52
CA MET A 1 15.98 19.42 -2.45
C MET A 1 16.56 19.26 -1.03
N ARG A 2 16.06 19.94 0.03
CA ARG A 2 16.65 19.84 1.39
C ARG A 2 16.05 18.75 2.30
N ILE A 3 14.85 18.24 2.04
CA ILE A 3 14.18 17.25 2.90
C ILE A 3 14.66 15.82 2.63
N ALA A 4 14.76 15.42 1.35
CA ALA A 4 15.26 14.10 0.96
C ALA A 4 16.72 13.84 1.42
N ALA A 5 17.55 14.88 1.43
CA ALA A 5 18.94 14.78 1.91
C ALA A 5 19.03 14.53 3.42
N VAL A 6 18.07 15.03 4.20
CA VAL A 6 18.01 14.81 5.66
C VAL A 6 17.53 13.39 5.99
N ILE A 7 16.59 12.85 5.20
CA ILE A 7 16.09 11.47 5.35
C ILE A 7 17.21 10.45 5.03
N VAL A 8 17.97 10.65 3.94
CA VAL A 8 19.10 9.78 3.58
C VAL A 8 20.23 9.89 4.62
N PHE A 9 20.50 11.08 5.17
CA PHE A 9 21.50 11.27 6.19
C PHE A 9 21.12 10.61 7.52
N LEU A 10 19.85 10.69 7.93
CA LEU A 10 19.33 10.03 9.14
C LEU A 10 19.22 8.51 8.98
N ALA A 11 18.85 8.00 7.80
CA ALA A 11 18.89 6.57 7.51
C ALA A 11 20.33 6.03 7.47
N GLY A 12 21.28 6.79 6.93
CA GLY A 12 22.70 6.46 6.97
C GLY A 12 23.29 6.48 8.38
N LEU A 13 22.86 7.43 9.22
CA LEU A 13 23.20 7.46 10.65
C LEU A 13 22.54 6.32 11.43
N ALA A 14 21.29 5.96 11.13
CA ALA A 14 20.63 4.80 11.72
C ALA A 14 21.37 3.50 11.35
N SER A 15 21.77 3.33 10.09
CA SER A 15 22.63 2.21 9.69
C SER A 15 24.00 2.26 10.38
N ALA A 16 24.62 3.43 10.57
CA ALA A 16 25.89 3.54 11.28
C ALA A 16 25.76 3.35 12.82
N LEU A 17 24.60 3.64 13.41
CA LEU A 17 24.28 3.39 14.83
C LEU A 17 23.84 1.95 15.08
N VAL A 18 23.26 1.28 14.07
CA VAL A 18 22.82 -0.13 14.12
C VAL A 18 23.95 -1.09 13.73
N TYR A 19 24.84 -0.71 12.80
CA TYR A 19 26.00 -1.51 12.36
C TYR A 19 27.34 -1.06 12.92
N GLY A 20 27.44 0.14 13.51
CA GLY A 20 28.57 0.48 14.37
C GLY A 20 28.45 -0.41 15.58
N GLN A 21 29.43 -1.30 15.78
CA GLN A 21 29.54 -2.32 16.82
C GLN A 21 28.91 -1.91 18.17
N ALA A 22 27.60 -1.93 18.26
CA ALA A 22 26.90 -2.01 19.52
C ALA A 22 27.04 -3.48 19.87
N GLU A 23 27.95 -3.79 20.80
CA GLU A 23 27.82 -5.03 21.55
C GLU A 23 26.38 -5.03 22.08
N VAL A 24 25.53 -5.87 21.48
CA VAL A 24 24.24 -6.18 22.07
C VAL A 24 24.59 -6.70 23.45
N LEU A 25 24.32 -5.90 24.48
CA LEU A 25 24.48 -6.34 25.84
C LEU A 25 23.61 -7.58 25.96
N GLU A 26 24.25 -8.74 26.03
CA GLU A 26 23.64 -10.05 26.19
C GLU A 26 23.11 -10.18 27.63
N GLU A 27 22.36 -9.18 28.09
CA GLU A 27 21.65 -9.25 29.34
C GLU A 27 20.46 -10.17 29.08
N GLN A 28 20.65 -11.47 29.36
CA GLN A 28 19.58 -12.45 29.28
C GLN A 28 18.39 -11.93 30.08
N SER A 29 17.28 -11.69 29.39
CA SER A 29 16.03 -11.31 30.04
C SER A 29 15.79 -12.26 31.22
N PRO A 30 15.63 -11.74 32.45
CA PRO A 30 15.42 -12.59 33.63
C PRO A 30 14.07 -13.32 33.58
N TYR A 31 13.23 -13.00 32.58
CA TYR A 31 11.94 -13.61 32.35
C TYR A 31 12.04 -14.66 31.26
N HIS A 32 11.85 -15.92 31.63
CA HIS A 32 11.55 -17.00 30.69
C HIS A 32 10.06 -16.97 30.35
N VAL A 33 9.71 -16.42 29.20
CA VAL A 33 8.33 -16.42 28.69
C VAL A 33 8.16 -17.61 27.74
N GLU A 34 7.32 -18.57 28.11
CA GLU A 34 6.95 -19.67 27.21
C GLU A 34 6.22 -19.10 26.00
N ARG A 35 6.75 -19.37 24.81
CA ARG A 35 6.14 -18.93 23.55
C ARG A 35 5.08 -19.93 23.13
N SER A 36 3.90 -19.43 22.79
CA SER A 36 2.87 -20.23 22.13
C SER A 36 2.42 -19.53 20.86
N TRP A 37 2.28 -20.31 19.78
CA TRP A 37 1.64 -19.88 18.55
C TRP A 37 0.46 -20.81 18.30
N PRO A 38 -0.74 -20.47 18.79
CA PRO A 38 -1.95 -21.22 18.50
C PRO A 38 -2.08 -21.58 17.01
N ALA A 39 -2.59 -22.78 16.72
CA ALA A 39 -2.68 -23.30 15.35
C ALA A 39 -3.42 -22.34 14.39
N TYR A 40 -4.44 -21.62 14.88
CA TYR A 40 -5.17 -20.65 14.07
C TYR A 40 -4.30 -19.45 13.65
N PHE A 41 -3.34 -19.01 14.47
CA PHE A 41 -2.40 -17.95 14.05
C PHE A 41 -1.43 -18.45 12.98
N GLN A 42 -0.99 -19.71 13.09
CA GLN A 42 -0.13 -20.31 12.06
C GLN A 42 -0.86 -20.50 10.73
N GLU A 43 -2.15 -20.82 10.77
CA GLU A 43 -2.97 -20.87 9.56
C GLU A 43 -3.18 -19.47 8.97
N HIS A 44 -3.55 -18.50 9.82
CA HIS A 44 -3.77 -17.12 9.43
C HIS A 44 -2.53 -16.47 8.80
N LYS A 45 -1.34 -16.77 9.34
CA LYS A 45 -0.04 -16.35 8.81
C LYS A 45 0.12 -16.64 7.32
N LYS A 46 -0.49 -17.71 6.80
CA LYS A 46 -0.40 -18.08 5.37
C LYS A 46 -1.01 -17.03 4.44
N LEU A 47 -1.95 -16.21 4.92
CA LEU A 47 -2.51 -15.09 4.17
C LEU A 47 -1.47 -14.00 3.88
N PHE A 48 -0.47 -13.86 4.75
CA PHE A 48 0.60 -12.85 4.65
C PHE A 48 1.94 -13.43 4.18
N THR A 49 1.97 -14.71 3.81
CA THR A 49 3.15 -15.28 3.15
C THR A 49 3.41 -14.53 1.87
N GLU A 50 4.71 -14.29 1.61
CA GLU A 50 5.15 -13.57 0.42
C GLU A 50 4.47 -14.13 -0.83
N LYS A 51 3.68 -13.28 -1.47
CA LYS A 51 3.08 -13.53 -2.77
C LYS A 51 3.92 -12.79 -3.80
N SER A 52 4.10 -13.39 -4.95
CA SER A 52 4.68 -12.72 -6.11
C SER A 52 3.90 -13.10 -7.36
N GLY A 53 3.95 -12.22 -8.35
CA GLY A 53 3.35 -12.46 -9.66
C GLY A 53 2.17 -11.54 -9.96
N THR A 54 1.54 -11.82 -11.11
CA THR A 54 0.52 -10.98 -11.72
C THR A 54 -0.79 -11.77 -11.79
N TYR A 55 -1.82 -11.29 -11.09
CA TYR A 55 -3.08 -12.00 -10.90
C TYR A 55 -4.22 -11.23 -11.57
N ARG A 56 -4.90 -11.88 -12.51
CA ARG A 56 -6.01 -11.28 -13.25
C ARG A 56 -7.33 -11.42 -12.47
N ALA A 57 -8.12 -10.35 -12.42
CA ALA A 57 -9.48 -10.39 -11.88
C ALA A 57 -10.44 -11.04 -12.88
N GLY A 58 -10.58 -12.35 -12.82
CA GLY A 58 -11.45 -13.13 -13.71
C GLY A 58 -11.10 -12.90 -15.18
N GLU A 59 -12.12 -12.57 -15.98
CA GLU A 59 -11.95 -12.26 -17.40
C GLU A 59 -11.66 -10.76 -17.66
N HIS A 60 -11.68 -9.91 -16.63
CA HIS A 60 -11.47 -8.48 -16.77
C HIS A 60 -10.02 -8.16 -17.14
N ARG A 61 -9.80 -7.06 -17.86
CA ARG A 61 -8.47 -6.53 -18.16
C ARG A 61 -7.94 -5.71 -16.98
N VAL A 62 -7.97 -6.33 -15.79
CA VAL A 62 -7.54 -5.76 -14.51
C VAL A 62 -6.66 -6.79 -13.82
N TRP A 63 -5.48 -6.37 -13.37
CA TRP A 63 -4.50 -7.24 -12.74
C TRP A 63 -3.94 -6.62 -11.47
N THR A 64 -3.71 -7.44 -10.45
CA THR A 64 -2.90 -7.07 -9.29
C THR A 64 -1.50 -7.66 -9.43
N VAL A 65 -0.50 -6.80 -9.32
CA VAL A 65 0.92 -7.15 -9.35
C VAL A 65 1.47 -7.17 -7.93
N HIS A 66 1.91 -8.34 -7.49
CA HIS A 66 2.60 -8.52 -6.20
C HIS A 66 4.12 -8.57 -6.42
N VAL A 67 4.83 -7.68 -5.73
CA VAL A 67 6.27 -7.53 -5.86
C VAL A 67 7.00 -8.57 -4.99
N PRO A 68 7.95 -9.36 -5.53
CA PRO A 68 8.75 -10.32 -4.78
C PRO A 68 9.84 -9.63 -3.94
N GLY A 69 10.58 -10.41 -3.17
CA GLY A 69 11.66 -9.93 -2.29
C GLY A 69 11.14 -9.31 -1.01
N GLY A 70 9.91 -9.64 -0.62
CA GLY A 70 9.27 -9.15 0.59
C GLY A 70 8.94 -7.66 0.64
N TRP A 71 8.92 -6.97 -0.51
CA TRP A 71 8.45 -5.58 -0.61
C TRP A 71 6.94 -5.49 -0.40
N ILE A 72 6.51 -4.37 0.15
CA ILE A 72 5.10 -4.08 0.44
C ILE A 72 4.51 -3.15 -0.63
N GLY A 73 3.18 -3.13 -0.72
CA GLY A 73 2.43 -2.30 -1.67
C GLY A 73 2.32 -2.95 -3.04
N ASN A 74 1.16 -3.54 -3.32
CA ASN A 74 0.78 -4.09 -4.61
C ASN A 74 0.36 -2.94 -5.55
N SER A 75 0.44 -3.21 -6.86
CA SER A 75 -0.10 -2.31 -7.87
C SER A 75 -1.27 -2.95 -8.60
N THR A 76 -2.34 -2.19 -8.84
CA THR A 76 -3.42 -2.62 -9.73
C THR A 76 -3.25 -1.97 -11.10
N ILE A 77 -3.25 -2.78 -12.15
CA ILE A 77 -3.13 -2.36 -13.55
C ILE A 77 -4.47 -2.57 -14.23
N ILE A 78 -5.02 -1.52 -14.83
CA ILE A 78 -6.27 -1.54 -15.57
C ILE A 78 -5.94 -1.19 -17.02
N GLU A 79 -6.27 -2.07 -17.96
CA GLU A 79 -6.04 -1.82 -19.37
C GLU A 79 -7.32 -1.35 -20.07
N GLY A 80 -7.25 -0.11 -20.58
CA GLY A 80 -8.30 0.50 -21.39
C GLY A 80 -8.11 0.28 -22.89
N GLU A 81 -8.77 1.10 -23.71
CA GLU A 81 -8.73 1.05 -25.17
C GLU A 81 -7.35 1.45 -25.73
N ASP A 82 -6.82 2.61 -25.30
CA ASP A 82 -5.59 3.21 -25.84
C ASP A 82 -4.47 3.41 -24.79
N GLY A 83 -4.67 2.90 -23.57
CA GLY A 83 -3.75 3.13 -22.47
C GLY A 83 -3.96 2.28 -21.23
N LEU A 84 -3.04 2.42 -20.29
CA LEU A 84 -3.09 1.80 -18.97
C LEU A 84 -3.38 2.84 -17.89
N ILE A 85 -4.17 2.44 -16.90
CA ILE A 85 -4.31 3.12 -15.62
C ILE A 85 -3.62 2.26 -14.56
N VAL A 86 -2.78 2.89 -13.75
CA VAL A 86 -2.08 2.24 -12.64
C VAL A 86 -2.62 2.79 -11.33
N TYR A 87 -2.93 1.93 -10.39
CA TYR A 87 -3.31 2.30 -9.02
C TYR A 87 -2.22 1.75 -8.09
N ASP A 88 -1.50 2.69 -7.46
CA ASP A 88 -0.30 2.51 -6.66
C ASP A 88 0.94 1.98 -7.42
N THR A 89 2.13 2.35 -6.94
CA THR A 89 3.42 2.04 -7.57
C THR A 89 4.44 1.39 -6.64
N SER A 90 4.02 0.85 -5.49
CA SER A 90 4.89 0.19 -4.52
C SER A 90 5.90 1.15 -3.84
N VAL A 91 6.83 0.57 -3.07
CA VAL A 91 7.64 1.24 -2.04
C VAL A 91 8.94 1.89 -2.51
N ASN A 92 9.46 1.52 -3.68
CA ASN A 92 10.69 2.10 -4.23
C ASN A 92 10.84 1.86 -5.73
N VAL A 93 11.86 2.48 -6.33
CA VAL A 93 12.19 2.34 -7.77
C VAL A 93 12.40 0.88 -8.17
N GLN A 94 13.07 0.06 -7.34
CA GLN A 94 13.33 -1.35 -7.66
C GLN A 94 12.03 -2.17 -7.77
N ALA A 95 11.08 -1.92 -6.87
CA ALA A 95 9.74 -2.49 -6.91
C ALA A 95 8.97 -1.97 -8.14
N GLY A 96 9.05 -0.66 -8.42
CA GLY A 96 8.49 -0.06 -9.62
C GLY A 96 9.01 -0.67 -10.93
N GLU A 97 10.31 -0.99 -11.00
CA GLU A 97 10.90 -1.68 -12.16
C GLU A 97 10.35 -3.10 -12.31
N HIS A 98 10.05 -3.79 -11.20
CA HIS A 98 9.37 -5.08 -11.26
C HIS A 98 7.96 -4.92 -11.83
N ILE A 99 7.20 -3.95 -11.34
CA ILE A 99 5.85 -3.64 -11.86
C ILE A 99 5.92 -3.31 -13.37
N ALA A 100 6.88 -2.49 -13.79
CA ALA A 100 7.08 -2.18 -15.21
C ALA A 100 7.38 -3.43 -16.06
N ARG A 101 8.16 -4.38 -15.54
CA ARG A 101 8.41 -5.68 -16.22
C ARG A 101 7.16 -6.54 -16.29
N GLU A 102 6.34 -6.59 -15.24
CA GLU A 102 5.08 -7.34 -15.24
C GLU A 102 4.06 -6.72 -16.21
N ILE A 103 3.94 -5.39 -16.24
CA ILE A 103 3.10 -4.67 -17.21
C ILE A 103 3.45 -5.08 -18.65
N ARG A 104 4.74 -5.15 -18.99
CA ARG A 104 5.20 -5.54 -20.34
C ARG A 104 4.84 -6.97 -20.74
N LYS A 105 4.51 -7.85 -19.79
CA LYS A 105 4.02 -9.19 -20.10
C LYS A 105 2.55 -9.21 -20.49
N ILE A 106 1.78 -8.21 -20.07
CA ILE A 106 0.32 -8.16 -20.23
C ILE A 106 -0.13 -7.09 -21.24
N SER A 107 0.64 -6.02 -21.45
CA SER A 107 0.29 -4.95 -22.40
C SER A 107 1.50 -4.12 -22.83
N ASP A 108 1.47 -3.68 -24.10
CA ASP A 108 2.42 -2.72 -24.67
C ASP A 108 1.91 -1.26 -24.65
N LYS A 109 0.67 -1.05 -24.20
CA LYS A 109 0.03 0.27 -24.21
C LYS A 109 0.75 1.25 -23.28
N PRO A 110 0.74 2.55 -23.61
CA PRO A 110 1.31 3.57 -22.73
C PRO A 110 0.47 3.73 -21.46
N ILE A 111 1.13 4.05 -20.35
CA ILE A 111 0.44 4.50 -19.13
C ILE A 111 -0.14 5.89 -19.40
N LYS A 112 -1.41 6.10 -19.07
CA LYS A 112 -2.14 7.37 -19.22
C LYS A 112 -2.43 8.02 -17.87
N ALA A 113 -2.67 7.20 -16.85
CA ALA A 113 -2.93 7.68 -15.50
C ALA A 113 -2.27 6.80 -14.45
N ILE A 114 -1.84 7.45 -13.37
CA ILE A 114 -1.41 6.81 -12.13
C ILE A 114 -2.22 7.42 -10.99
N PHE A 115 -2.83 6.58 -10.16
CA PHE A 115 -3.50 6.99 -8.94
C PHE A 115 -2.62 6.59 -7.76
N TYR A 116 -2.34 7.54 -6.88
CA TYR A 116 -1.83 7.23 -5.55
C TYR A 116 -3.03 7.13 -4.63
N SER A 117 -3.33 5.92 -4.16
CA SER A 117 -4.42 5.64 -3.24
C SER A 117 -4.36 6.58 -2.04
N HIS A 118 -3.17 6.69 -1.43
CA HIS A 118 -2.92 7.55 -0.28
C HIS A 118 -1.43 7.82 -0.03
N HIS A 119 -1.14 8.65 0.97
CA HIS A 119 0.18 9.25 1.23
C HIS A 119 1.21 8.34 1.94
N HIS A 120 0.97 7.03 2.09
CA HIS A 120 1.99 6.13 2.63
C HIS A 120 3.01 5.74 1.55
N THR A 121 4.25 5.54 1.98
CA THR A 121 5.44 5.42 1.11
C THR A 121 5.39 4.26 0.13
N ASP A 122 4.62 3.24 0.44
CA ASP A 122 4.45 2.01 -0.32
C ASP A 122 3.44 2.08 -1.45
N HIS A 123 2.91 3.27 -1.73
CA HIS A 123 1.89 3.45 -2.77
C HIS A 123 2.34 4.35 -3.92
N TYR A 124 3.46 5.07 -3.79
CA TYR A 124 3.85 6.08 -4.78
C TYR A 124 5.34 6.11 -5.14
N ASN A 125 6.20 5.35 -4.45
CA ASN A 125 7.64 5.50 -4.57
C ASN A 125 8.25 4.69 -5.73
N GLY A 126 7.50 3.83 -6.42
CA GLY A 126 7.99 3.21 -7.66
C GLY A 126 7.70 4.00 -8.92
N THR A 127 7.01 5.15 -8.84
CA THR A 127 6.47 5.86 -10.01
C THR A 127 7.51 6.19 -11.07
N SER A 128 8.70 6.67 -10.68
CA SER A 128 9.74 7.05 -11.64
C SER A 128 10.33 5.88 -12.44
N ALA A 129 10.07 4.64 -12.04
CA ALA A 129 10.41 3.45 -12.83
C ALA A 129 9.37 3.15 -13.93
N LEU A 130 8.13 3.61 -13.75
CA LEU A 130 7.04 3.41 -14.69
C LEU A 130 6.97 4.55 -15.72
N VAL A 131 7.18 5.79 -15.28
CA VAL A 131 7.07 6.99 -16.11
C VAL A 131 8.14 8.02 -15.75
N SER A 132 8.54 8.84 -16.71
CA SER A 132 9.49 9.94 -16.49
C SER A 132 8.79 11.25 -16.15
N GLN A 133 9.47 12.12 -15.40
CA GLN A 133 9.00 13.49 -15.13
C GLN A 133 8.65 14.24 -16.43
N ALA A 134 9.44 14.06 -17.49
CA ALA A 134 9.20 14.72 -18.77
C ALA A 134 7.89 14.28 -19.45
N GLN A 135 7.46 13.02 -19.28
CA GLN A 135 6.16 12.56 -19.79
C GLN A 135 5.01 13.20 -19.02
N VAL A 136 5.16 13.32 -17.70
CA VAL A 136 4.19 13.98 -16.82
C VAL A 136 4.09 15.48 -17.15
N ASP A 137 5.23 16.16 -17.31
CA ASP A 137 5.29 17.59 -17.65
C ASP A 137 4.68 17.89 -19.02
N ARG A 138 4.78 16.95 -19.98
CA ARG A 138 4.13 17.07 -21.30
C ARG A 138 2.64 16.70 -21.29
N GLY A 139 2.10 16.27 -20.14
CA GLY A 139 0.71 15.85 -20.01
C GLY A 139 0.39 14.50 -20.65
N GLU A 140 1.41 13.68 -20.96
CA GLU A 140 1.21 12.33 -21.50
C GLU A 140 0.69 11.36 -20.42
N VAL A 141 1.01 11.65 -19.16
CA VAL A 141 0.60 10.88 -17.97
C VAL A 141 0.05 11.83 -16.93
N GLN A 142 -1.14 11.54 -16.42
CA GLN A 142 -1.75 12.26 -15.32
C GLN A 142 -1.57 11.48 -14.01
N ILE A 143 -1.19 12.17 -12.94
CA ILE A 143 -1.01 11.56 -11.62
C ILE A 143 -2.05 12.15 -10.69
N TYR A 144 -2.91 11.29 -10.17
CA TYR A 144 -4.05 11.63 -9.33
C TYR A 144 -3.78 11.28 -7.87
N ALA A 145 -4.16 12.17 -6.97
CA ALA A 145 -4.16 11.93 -5.53
C ALA A 145 -5.30 12.70 -4.86
N TRP A 146 -5.59 12.41 -3.59
CA TRP A 146 -6.51 13.25 -2.83
C TRP A 146 -5.89 14.63 -2.51
N GLU A 147 -6.70 15.67 -2.34
CA GLU A 147 -6.23 17.06 -2.17
C GLU A 147 -5.28 17.29 -0.99
N ASN A 148 -5.42 16.50 0.07
CA ASN A 148 -4.58 16.59 1.26
C ASN A 148 -3.29 15.75 1.16
N PHE A 149 -3.07 14.99 0.08
CA PHE A 149 -1.96 14.03 -0.05
C PHE A 149 -0.60 14.64 0.30
N GLU A 150 -0.23 15.76 -0.33
CA GLU A 150 1.06 16.43 -0.10
C GLU A 150 1.21 16.97 1.33
N ARG A 151 0.10 17.45 1.90
CA ARG A 151 0.07 17.95 3.28
C ARG A 151 0.30 16.80 4.26
N GLU A 152 -0.38 15.68 4.07
CA GLU A 152 -0.24 14.53 4.95
C GLU A 152 1.12 13.87 4.77
N LEU A 153 1.62 13.75 3.54
CA LEU A 153 2.99 13.30 3.24
C LEU A 153 4.03 14.11 4.02
N ALA A 154 3.91 15.45 4.01
CA ALA A 154 4.82 16.33 4.73
C ALA A 154 4.70 16.22 6.26
N GLN A 155 3.56 15.77 6.78
CA GLN A 155 3.28 15.66 8.21
C GLN A 155 3.51 14.26 8.78
N GLU A 156 3.57 13.24 7.93
CA GLU A 156 3.69 11.84 8.32
C GLU A 156 4.99 11.61 9.12
N PHE A 157 6.11 12.15 8.61
CA PHE A 157 7.43 12.06 9.21
C PHE A 157 7.87 13.40 9.82
N GLY A 158 7.14 13.84 10.85
CA GLY A 158 7.35 15.11 11.55
C GLY A 158 8.26 15.02 12.79
N ALA A 159 7.92 15.79 13.82
CA ALA A 159 8.68 15.91 15.08
C ALA A 159 8.88 14.58 15.84
N PHE A 160 8.13 13.54 15.49
CA PHE A 160 8.17 12.22 16.12
C PHE A 160 9.02 11.20 15.35
N LEU A 161 9.73 11.61 14.29
CA LEU A 161 10.51 10.72 13.43
C LEU A 161 11.44 9.76 14.21
N PRO A 162 12.20 10.19 15.24
CA PRO A 162 13.02 9.24 16.02
C PRO A 162 12.19 8.14 16.69
N ARG A 163 11.03 8.48 17.26
CA ARG A 163 10.11 7.50 17.85
C ARG A 163 9.46 6.61 16.80
N GLN A 164 9.12 7.16 15.63
CA GLN A 164 8.57 6.39 14.52
C GLN A 164 9.56 5.39 13.93
N LEU A 165 10.83 5.78 13.78
CA LEU A 165 11.88 4.87 13.31
C LEU A 165 12.11 3.74 14.31
N MET A 166 12.26 4.05 15.60
CA MET A 166 12.34 3.01 16.63
C MET A 166 11.09 2.12 16.64
N GLY A 167 9.91 2.72 16.52
CA GLY A 167 8.66 2.00 16.39
C GLY A 167 8.65 1.08 15.18
N ALA A 168 9.12 1.54 14.02
CA ALA A 168 9.18 0.75 12.79
C ALA A 168 10.18 -0.40 12.90
N PHE A 169 11.25 -0.24 13.67
CA PHE A 169 12.24 -1.29 13.91
C PHE A 169 11.83 -2.32 14.97
N TYR A 170 11.02 -1.92 15.96
CA TYR A 170 10.40 -2.86 16.91
C TYR A 170 9.18 -3.55 16.31
N TYR A 171 8.43 -2.82 15.51
CA TYR A 171 7.33 -3.32 14.73
C TYR A 171 7.93 -4.26 13.67
N GLY A 172 8.66 -3.76 12.69
CA GLY A 172 9.38 -4.55 11.69
C GLY A 172 10.28 -5.62 12.31
N PRO A 173 10.37 -6.81 11.70
CA PRO A 173 11.16 -7.91 12.26
C PRO A 173 12.68 -7.70 12.16
N ASP A 174 13.14 -6.51 11.76
CA ASP A 174 14.54 -6.21 11.43
C ASP A 174 15.47 -6.19 12.66
N LEU A 175 14.96 -5.89 13.86
CA LEU A 175 15.73 -5.96 15.12
C LEU A 175 15.57 -7.29 15.87
N LEU A 176 14.77 -8.21 15.36
CA LEU A 176 14.51 -9.49 16.01
C LEU A 176 15.45 -10.57 15.47
N GLY A 177 15.81 -11.53 16.32
CA GLY A 177 16.54 -12.71 15.88
C GLY A 177 15.77 -13.45 14.78
N LYS A 178 16.44 -14.23 13.93
CA LYS A 178 15.76 -14.97 12.82
C LYS A 178 14.58 -15.82 13.30
N ASP A 179 14.72 -16.43 14.48
CA ASP A 179 13.69 -17.28 15.09
C ASP A 179 12.53 -16.48 15.73
N GLU A 180 12.66 -15.15 15.80
CA GLU A 180 11.70 -14.20 16.36
C GLU A 180 11.03 -13.33 15.30
N GLN A 181 11.48 -13.43 14.04
CA GLN A 181 10.86 -12.72 12.93
C GLN A 181 9.40 -13.16 12.78
N HIS A 182 8.51 -12.19 12.86
CA HIS A 182 7.08 -12.38 12.72
C HIS A 182 6.55 -11.68 11.48
N TYR A 183 5.40 -12.16 11.00
CA TYR A 183 4.72 -11.58 9.85
C TYR A 183 3.71 -10.58 10.40
N HIS A 184 3.86 -9.34 9.97
CA HIS A 184 2.90 -8.28 10.24
C HIS A 184 1.64 -8.62 9.48
N GLY A 185 0.50 -8.73 10.16
CA GLY A 185 -0.81 -9.13 9.61
C GLY A 185 -1.40 -8.19 8.54
N CYS A 186 -0.55 -7.60 7.74
CA CYS A 186 -0.81 -6.68 6.65
C CYS A 186 0.17 -6.96 5.49
N CYS A 187 1.47 -7.25 5.75
CA CYS A 187 2.50 -7.29 4.69
C CYS A 187 3.80 -8.07 4.99
N ALA A 188 4.60 -8.24 3.91
CA ALA A 188 5.96 -8.78 3.90
C ALA A 188 7.00 -7.89 4.61
N PRO A 189 8.18 -8.40 5.00
CA PRO A 189 9.02 -7.78 6.03
C PRO A 189 9.83 -6.56 5.56
N ASN A 190 10.03 -6.34 4.25
CA ASN A 190 10.92 -5.29 3.76
C ASN A 190 10.16 -3.98 3.55
N ILE A 191 10.24 -3.12 4.56
CA ILE A 191 9.59 -1.80 4.58
C ILE A 191 10.62 -0.69 4.28
N LEU A 192 11.92 -0.98 4.44
CA LEU A 192 13.02 -0.02 4.30
C LEU A 192 14.01 -0.47 3.23
N GLY A 193 14.48 0.48 2.41
CA GLY A 193 15.50 0.26 1.39
C GLY A 193 15.05 0.63 -0.02
N GLY A 194 16.01 0.71 -0.94
CA GLY A 194 15.79 1.19 -2.30
C GLY A 194 15.79 2.71 -2.43
N ALA A 195 15.69 3.20 -3.67
CA ALA A 195 15.64 4.63 -3.95
C ALA A 195 14.17 5.08 -4.06
N PRO A 196 13.78 6.23 -3.47
CA PRO A 196 12.44 6.76 -3.68
C PRO A 196 12.30 7.31 -5.10
N GLY A 197 11.19 6.98 -5.75
CA GLY A 197 10.85 7.35 -7.11
C GLY A 197 9.56 8.18 -7.22
N TYR A 198 9.23 8.93 -6.17
CA TYR A 198 8.07 9.82 -6.15
C TYR A 198 8.10 10.86 -7.28
N ILE A 199 6.98 10.95 -8.02
CA ILE A 199 6.66 12.07 -8.90
C ILE A 199 5.38 12.73 -8.38
N ARG A 200 5.40 14.06 -8.29
CA ARG A 200 4.31 14.87 -7.73
C ARG A 200 2.99 14.67 -8.49
N PRO A 201 1.83 14.53 -7.79
CA PRO A 201 0.52 14.54 -8.42
C PRO A 201 0.30 15.78 -9.29
N THR A 202 -0.30 15.58 -10.46
CA THR A 202 -0.70 16.68 -11.36
C THR A 202 -2.15 17.09 -11.16
N HIS A 203 -2.97 16.20 -10.60
CA HIS A 203 -4.39 16.41 -10.33
C HIS A 203 -4.71 15.97 -8.90
N THR A 204 -5.54 16.78 -8.23
CA THR A 204 -6.06 16.47 -6.91
C THR A 204 -7.57 16.44 -6.90
N MET A 205 -8.14 15.60 -6.04
CA MET A 205 -9.58 15.41 -5.90
C MET A 205 -9.99 15.63 -4.44
N ASP A 206 -11.15 16.24 -4.21
CA ASP A 206 -11.69 16.60 -2.90
C ASP A 206 -13.12 16.08 -2.67
N GLN A 207 -13.69 15.40 -3.66
CA GLN A 207 -15.02 14.82 -3.62
C GLN A 207 -15.10 13.57 -4.51
N ASP A 208 -16.11 12.74 -4.28
CA ASP A 208 -16.45 11.64 -5.17
C ASP A 208 -16.72 12.17 -6.59
N MET A 209 -16.19 11.49 -7.61
CA MET A 209 -16.35 11.94 -8.98
C MET A 209 -16.24 10.80 -9.99
N SER A 210 -16.90 10.97 -11.14
CA SER A 210 -16.76 10.08 -12.28
C SER A 210 -15.66 10.57 -13.21
N LEU A 211 -14.83 9.64 -13.69
CA LEU A 211 -13.79 9.87 -14.67
C LEU A 211 -13.93 8.86 -15.81
N GLN A 212 -13.49 9.27 -17.00
CA GLN A 212 -13.26 8.34 -18.11
C GLN A 212 -11.81 8.49 -18.56
N ILE A 213 -11.02 7.43 -18.42
CA ILE A 213 -9.60 7.43 -18.77
C ILE A 213 -9.33 6.22 -19.65
N ALA A 214 -8.69 6.44 -20.80
CA ALA A 214 -8.40 5.40 -21.78
C ALA A 214 -9.63 4.54 -22.14
N GLY A 215 -10.82 5.13 -22.21
CA GLY A 215 -12.08 4.42 -22.47
C GLY A 215 -12.65 3.60 -21.29
N VAL A 216 -12.02 3.63 -20.12
CA VAL A 216 -12.53 2.98 -18.89
C VAL A 216 -13.31 3.99 -18.05
N ASN A 217 -14.54 3.65 -17.69
CA ASN A 217 -15.35 4.43 -16.74
C ASN A 217 -14.92 4.10 -15.30
N LEU A 218 -14.68 5.13 -14.51
CA LEU A 218 -14.20 5.04 -13.13
C LEU A 218 -15.06 5.94 -12.24
N GLU A 219 -15.41 5.45 -11.05
CA GLU A 219 -15.91 6.27 -9.96
C GLU A 219 -14.84 6.35 -8.87
N VAL A 220 -14.34 7.55 -8.63
CA VAL A 220 -13.43 7.85 -7.52
C VAL A 220 -14.27 8.06 -6.28
N ILE A 221 -13.98 7.32 -5.21
CA ILE A 221 -14.77 7.31 -3.98
C ILE A 221 -13.87 7.58 -2.79
N TYR A 222 -14.19 8.62 -2.01
CA TYR A 222 -13.46 8.91 -0.78
C TYR A 222 -13.72 7.85 0.29
N THR A 223 -12.65 7.34 0.89
CA THR A 223 -12.71 6.28 1.90
C THR A 223 -12.09 6.77 3.21
N GLY A 224 -10.82 7.16 3.21
CA GLY A 224 -10.15 7.90 4.29
C GLY A 224 -9.79 7.10 5.55
N GLY A 225 -9.83 5.77 5.53
CA GLY A 225 -9.67 4.89 6.70
C GLY A 225 -8.22 4.70 7.12
N GLU A 226 -7.41 3.97 6.34
CA GLU A 226 -5.99 3.75 6.67
C GLU A 226 -5.19 5.05 6.58
N ALA A 227 -5.53 5.91 5.64
CA ALA A 227 -5.02 7.26 5.59
C ALA A 227 -6.12 8.28 5.30
N ILE A 228 -6.04 9.47 5.91
CA ILE A 228 -7.05 10.53 5.68
C ILE A 228 -7.06 11.05 4.23
N SER A 229 -6.02 10.74 3.45
CA SER A 229 -5.91 11.05 2.03
C SER A 229 -6.39 9.92 1.12
N GLU A 230 -7.00 8.88 1.69
CA GLU A 230 -7.28 7.65 0.96
C GLU A 230 -8.60 7.67 0.21
N PHE A 231 -8.57 7.08 -0.99
CA PHE A 231 -9.74 6.91 -1.83
C PHE A 231 -9.63 5.61 -2.64
N GLY A 232 -10.78 5.04 -3.00
CA GLY A 232 -10.88 3.88 -3.88
C GLY A 232 -11.36 4.25 -5.29
N LEU A 233 -11.30 3.27 -6.19
CA LEU A 233 -11.88 3.31 -7.53
C LEU A 233 -12.94 2.21 -7.67
N TYR A 234 -14.12 2.55 -8.15
CA TYR A 234 -15.12 1.60 -8.61
C TYR A 234 -15.22 1.62 -10.14
N LEU A 235 -15.20 0.43 -10.75
CA LEU A 235 -15.29 0.22 -12.19
C LEU A 235 -16.68 -0.38 -12.50
N PRO A 236 -17.70 0.44 -12.81
CA PRO A 236 -19.08 -0.01 -12.94
C PRO A 236 -19.27 -1.05 -14.06
N ASP A 237 -18.58 -0.90 -15.19
CA ASP A 237 -18.68 -1.82 -16.34
C ASP A 237 -18.19 -3.25 -16.02
N MET A 238 -17.41 -3.40 -14.95
CA MET A 238 -16.83 -4.66 -14.50
C MET A 238 -17.37 -5.09 -13.13
N ASN A 239 -18.21 -4.27 -12.50
CA ASN A 239 -18.62 -4.39 -11.10
C ASN A 239 -17.44 -4.74 -10.16
N LEU A 240 -16.34 -3.99 -10.29
CA LEU A 240 -15.08 -4.24 -9.59
C LEU A 240 -14.70 -3.01 -8.75
N MET A 241 -14.30 -3.23 -7.49
CA MET A 241 -13.84 -2.17 -6.59
C MET A 241 -12.38 -2.37 -6.20
N ILE A 242 -11.60 -1.29 -6.25
CA ILE A 242 -10.21 -1.19 -5.80
C ILE A 242 -10.22 -0.22 -4.61
N MET A 243 -9.87 -0.69 -3.42
CA MET A 243 -10.09 0.07 -2.18
C MET A 243 -8.81 0.43 -1.41
N GLY A 244 -7.63 0.34 -2.04
CA GLY A 244 -6.37 0.61 -1.33
C GLY A 244 -6.21 -0.29 -0.11
N ASP A 245 -6.06 0.34 1.05
CA ASP A 245 -5.74 -0.23 2.36
C ASP A 245 -6.92 -0.16 3.35
N GLU A 246 -8.13 -0.03 2.82
CA GLU A 246 -9.33 0.04 3.64
C GLU A 246 -9.74 -1.33 4.23
N PHE A 247 -9.22 -2.42 3.66
CA PHE A 247 -9.49 -3.78 4.10
C PHE A 247 -8.22 -4.63 4.10
N PHE A 248 -8.01 -5.32 5.22
CA PHE A 248 -6.95 -6.31 5.40
C PHE A 248 -7.56 -7.63 5.84
N TYR A 249 -6.78 -8.72 5.70
CA TYR A 249 -7.11 -9.99 6.35
C TYR A 249 -6.97 -9.93 7.88
N ALA A 250 -6.56 -8.81 8.46
CA ALA A 250 -6.56 -8.56 9.90
C ALA A 250 -7.32 -7.27 10.22
N LEU A 251 -7.52 -6.98 11.52
CA LEU A 251 -8.07 -5.69 11.92
C LEU A 251 -7.08 -4.58 11.54
N ALA A 252 -7.60 -3.58 10.84
CA ALA A 252 -6.82 -2.42 10.44
C ALA A 252 -6.36 -1.64 11.68
N ASN A 253 -5.17 -1.05 11.58
CA ASN A 253 -4.60 -0.30 12.69
C ASN A 253 -5.35 1.03 12.86
N VAL A 254 -6.27 1.16 13.81
CA VAL A 254 -6.85 2.50 14.15
C VAL A 254 -5.79 3.45 14.76
N HIS A 255 -4.68 2.89 15.22
CA HIS A 255 -3.46 3.61 15.55
C HIS A 255 -2.29 2.63 15.41
N SER A 256 -1.28 2.96 14.60
CA SER A 256 -0.11 2.08 14.47
C SER A 256 0.79 2.20 15.70
N ILE A 257 1.23 1.06 16.25
CA ILE A 257 2.19 0.98 17.37
C ILE A 257 3.54 1.64 17.00
N ARG A 258 3.85 1.74 15.69
CA ARG A 258 4.96 2.53 15.15
C ARG A 258 4.91 3.98 15.64
N GLY A 259 3.73 4.53 15.87
CA GLY A 259 3.49 5.90 16.34
C GLY A 259 2.99 6.80 15.20
N SER A 260 1.70 6.73 14.90
CA SER A 260 1.06 7.55 13.86
C SER A 260 0.05 8.54 14.45
N LYS A 261 -0.51 9.43 13.62
CA LYS A 261 -1.77 10.08 13.99
C LYS A 261 -2.85 8.99 14.19
N PRO A 262 -3.75 9.12 15.18
CA PRO A 262 -4.91 8.25 15.29
C PRO A 262 -5.77 8.34 14.03
N ARG A 263 -6.34 7.21 13.61
CA ARG A 263 -7.24 7.11 12.46
C ARG A 263 -8.68 7.04 12.96
N PRO A 264 -9.59 7.91 12.48
CA PRO A 264 -10.99 7.85 12.89
C PRO A 264 -11.63 6.52 12.46
N PRO A 265 -12.13 5.68 13.38
CA PRO A 265 -12.76 4.40 13.04
C PRO A 265 -13.94 4.56 12.07
N GLN A 266 -14.64 5.69 12.14
CA GLN A 266 -15.77 6.03 11.26
C GLN A 266 -15.37 6.07 9.78
N ASN A 267 -14.10 6.34 9.47
CA ASN A 267 -13.63 6.37 8.09
C ASN A 267 -13.51 4.96 7.51
N TYR A 268 -12.96 3.99 8.26
CA TYR A 268 -12.99 2.59 7.83
C TYR A 268 -14.42 2.06 7.71
N ILE A 269 -15.29 2.37 8.69
CA ILE A 269 -16.71 1.96 8.62
C ILE A 269 -17.35 2.50 7.34
N ARG A 270 -17.09 3.77 7.00
CA ARG A 270 -17.56 4.36 5.74
C ARG A 270 -17.00 3.63 4.52
N ALA A 271 -15.70 3.34 4.48
CA ALA A 271 -15.06 2.65 3.37
C ALA A 271 -15.64 1.24 3.15
N LEU A 272 -15.81 0.49 4.24
CA LEU A 272 -16.39 -0.86 4.21
C LEU A 272 -17.88 -0.81 3.87
N ASP A 273 -18.62 0.22 4.30
CA ASP A 273 -20.02 0.44 3.88
C ASP A 273 -20.13 0.71 2.37
N ARG A 274 -19.18 1.42 1.74
CA ARG A 274 -19.16 1.57 0.27
C ARG A 274 -19.11 0.22 -0.44
N VAL A 275 -18.25 -0.70 0.02
CA VAL A 275 -18.16 -2.05 -0.56
C VAL A 275 -19.47 -2.84 -0.33
N ARG A 276 -20.09 -2.70 0.84
CA ARG A 276 -21.36 -3.38 1.18
C ARG A 276 -22.54 -2.85 0.38
N ASP A 277 -22.55 -1.56 0.08
CA ASP A 277 -23.61 -0.91 -0.71
C ASP A 277 -23.46 -1.24 -2.20
N ILE A 278 -22.22 -1.17 -2.73
CA ILE A 278 -21.91 -1.46 -4.14
C ILE A 278 -22.10 -2.96 -4.46
N LYS A 279 -21.70 -3.84 -3.54
CA LYS A 279 -21.68 -5.30 -3.75
C LYS A 279 -20.89 -5.71 -4.99
N PRO A 280 -19.59 -5.38 -5.05
CA PRO A 280 -18.78 -5.69 -6.21
C PRO A 280 -18.59 -7.21 -6.34
N ASP A 281 -18.48 -7.67 -7.59
CA ASP A 281 -18.12 -9.05 -7.91
C ASP A 281 -16.63 -9.31 -7.63
N TRP A 282 -15.81 -8.26 -7.75
CA TRP A 282 -14.38 -8.28 -7.45
C TRP A 282 -13.97 -7.18 -6.48
N LEU A 283 -13.20 -7.56 -5.45
CA LEU A 283 -12.58 -6.64 -4.51
C LEU A 283 -11.06 -6.77 -4.58
N LEU A 284 -10.40 -5.67 -4.92
CA LEU A 284 -8.95 -5.54 -4.98
C LEU A 284 -8.49 -4.50 -3.94
N GLY A 285 -7.27 -4.66 -3.46
CA GLY A 285 -6.63 -3.71 -2.54
C GLY A 285 -5.12 -3.78 -2.67
N SER A 286 -4.44 -2.84 -2.04
CA SER A 286 -2.98 -2.67 -2.20
C SER A 286 -2.17 -3.64 -1.35
N HIS A 287 -2.82 -4.43 -0.48
CA HIS A 287 -2.16 -5.48 0.33
C HIS A 287 -2.90 -6.82 0.41
N ILE A 288 -4.02 -6.99 -0.31
CA ILE A 288 -4.77 -8.25 -0.35
C ILE A 288 -4.62 -8.95 -1.69
N MET A 289 -4.88 -10.27 -1.71
CA MET A 289 -5.15 -10.97 -2.96
C MET A 289 -6.51 -10.52 -3.53
N PRO A 290 -6.66 -10.41 -4.86
CA PRO A 290 -7.95 -10.16 -5.49
C PRO A 290 -9.00 -11.19 -5.03
N MET A 291 -10.15 -10.71 -4.58
CA MET A 291 -11.29 -11.54 -4.17
C MET A 291 -12.34 -11.52 -5.28
N GLY A 292 -12.81 -12.68 -5.73
CA GLY A 292 -13.76 -12.82 -6.84
C GLY A 292 -15.05 -13.58 -6.49
N ASP A 293 -15.37 -13.67 -5.19
CA ASP A 293 -16.62 -14.25 -4.69
C ASP A 293 -17.37 -13.15 -3.93
N ALA A 294 -18.44 -12.62 -4.53
CA ALA A 294 -19.23 -11.54 -3.97
C ALA A 294 -19.81 -11.87 -2.58
N ALA A 295 -20.20 -13.12 -2.33
CA ALA A 295 -20.74 -13.52 -1.03
C ALA A 295 -19.64 -13.55 0.05
N GLU A 296 -18.43 -14.00 -0.31
CA GLU A 296 -17.28 -13.91 0.58
C GLU A 296 -16.85 -12.45 0.80
N ILE A 297 -16.81 -11.62 -0.24
CA ILE A 297 -16.51 -10.19 -0.10
C ILE A 297 -17.46 -9.55 0.92
N GLN A 298 -18.77 -9.76 0.77
CA GLN A 298 -19.77 -9.22 1.70
C GLN A 298 -19.58 -9.74 3.12
N ARG A 299 -19.29 -11.03 3.30
CA ARG A 299 -19.03 -11.62 4.61
C ARG A 299 -17.79 -11.01 5.25
N ALA A 300 -16.66 -11.05 4.57
CA ALA A 300 -15.37 -10.62 5.09
C ALA A 300 -15.36 -9.12 5.46
N VAL A 301 -15.91 -8.27 4.59
CA VAL A 301 -16.03 -6.83 4.83
C VAL A 301 -16.99 -6.55 5.97
N THR A 302 -18.12 -7.27 6.08
CA THR A 302 -19.07 -7.08 7.20
C THR A 302 -18.42 -7.46 8.53
N VAL A 303 -17.68 -8.58 8.59
CA VAL A 303 -16.96 -8.99 9.80
C VAL A 303 -15.92 -7.94 10.20
N SER A 304 -15.14 -7.43 9.24
CA SER A 304 -14.15 -6.37 9.52
C SER A 304 -14.82 -5.10 10.03
N ARG A 305 -15.90 -4.66 9.36
CA ARG A 305 -16.66 -3.46 9.72
C ARG A 305 -17.22 -3.52 11.13
N ASP A 306 -17.85 -4.64 11.49
CA ASP A 306 -18.53 -4.78 12.78
C ASP A 306 -17.54 -4.99 13.95
N ALA A 307 -16.27 -5.30 13.64
CA ALA A 307 -15.20 -5.42 14.61
C ALA A 307 -14.47 -4.09 14.92
N ILE A 308 -14.62 -3.09 14.05
CA ILE A 308 -14.06 -1.73 14.21
C ILE A 308 -14.97 -0.89 15.13
#